data_AF-A0AAJ0DMQ7-F1
#
_entry.id   AF-A0AAJ0DMQ7-F1
#
_cell.length_a   1.000
_cell.length_b   1.000
_cell.length_c   1.000
_cell.angle_alpha   90.00
_cell.angle_beta   90.00
_cell.angle_gamma   90.00
#
_symmetry.space_group_name_H-M   'P 1'
#
loop_
_entity.id
_entity.type
_entity.pdbx_description
1 polymer ?
#
loop_
_entity_poly.entity_id
_entity_poly.type
_entity_poly.pdbx_seq_one_letter_code
_entity_poly.pdbx_strand_id
1 'polypeptide(L)'
;MRDRRNTSLSVSSTSSSSNSTLCGSSRTSLNEKRHSSPPPPSPTLPAPVTKENSSVPNARPRWWHRMAMRSFALACTLVAVLQFFFQPIAPLGIRIPGGYGAKSDVASTTTNAVADSYTEPAAIAVTNEAGHSRWTVVIPPERPFPLRGKEYQEICRQGQRLRDTLSQESRLVRAKDWRRKGGYYSRDHTYLDVEQAETIGVLPALEADSGVNVCDKSMTFVLDAEDASFGKSLLMLWLSYGLAKKEGRAFFIDDSRWAYGQYSTFFASLPTSSCVQPPRHHIVPCPHSAKHLLVSSVTLPWTYGSAFEKEFSQFRQHGASRSRRIYDLLRRGYEDLFILQGEDALYAASRLAKFSEDAHLHAGTVVGMHIRRGDLHPLEFQFSQDYIPIERYAAASQNMLRNQLHASLPETHKAADDFHTFLEYVHSPLLLGSDDPEMFDSAELKEAAAPFVVQKAQERIQLATKATLDLAAPAESLREPGSAYVKHVDENSGWEGGFYSSLFFALGQSRPGQTSSSPVNDIPDSSPSEATKHIRKLVGRAYLLDLAVLGESDGVVCAVSSASCRLLGVMLGWDAVIGGQWMNVDDGRPWSWDGRG
;
A
#
# COMPACT_ATOMS: atom_id res chain seq x y z
N MET A 1 -17.40 15.04 7.98
CA MET A 1 -17.98 14.27 9.09
C MET A 1 -17.24 14.63 10.37
N ARG A 2 -17.93 14.82 11.51
CA ARG A 2 -17.30 15.08 12.81
C ARG A 2 -16.76 13.78 13.40
N ASP A 3 -15.54 13.81 13.94
CA ASP A 3 -14.92 12.72 14.71
C ASP A 3 -15.90 12.21 15.79
N ARG A 4 -16.42 10.99 15.63
CA ARG A 4 -17.16 10.29 16.68
C ARG A 4 -16.15 9.60 17.58
N ARG A 5 -15.87 10.18 18.75
CA ARG A 5 -14.80 9.72 19.68
C ARG A 5 -15.22 8.71 20.74
N ASN A 6 -16.50 8.33 20.83
CA ASN A 6 -17.01 7.48 21.90
C ASN A 6 -17.96 6.39 21.36
N THR A 7 -17.48 5.19 21.04
CA THR A 7 -18.34 4.08 20.61
C THR A 7 -17.81 2.72 21.07
N SER A 8 -18.70 1.83 21.53
CA SER A 8 -18.39 0.41 21.75
C SER A 8 -18.78 -0.37 20.49
N LEU A 9 -17.80 -0.99 19.84
CA LEU A 9 -17.96 -1.77 18.62
C LEU A 9 -17.66 -3.25 18.92
N SER A 10 -18.54 -4.16 18.52
CA SER A 10 -18.35 -5.61 18.68
C SER A 10 -18.37 -6.35 17.33
N VAL A 11 -17.73 -7.51 17.29
CA VAL A 11 -17.70 -8.44 16.14
C VAL A 11 -18.27 -9.76 16.62
N SER A 12 -19.18 -10.36 15.84
CA SER A 12 -19.85 -11.61 16.18
C SER A 12 -19.26 -12.77 15.38
N SER A 13 -18.99 -13.89 16.04
CA SER A 13 -18.62 -15.17 15.41
C SER A 13 -19.72 -16.21 15.63
N THR A 14 -20.21 -16.85 14.58
CA THR A 14 -21.25 -17.88 14.67
C THR A 14 -20.62 -19.28 14.87
N SER A 15 -20.93 -19.93 16.00
CA SER A 15 -20.80 -21.37 16.18
C SER A 15 -22.18 -22.02 16.05
N SER A 16 -22.27 -23.07 15.26
CA SER A 16 -23.52 -23.71 14.82
C SER A 16 -24.30 -24.40 15.95
N SER A 17 -25.59 -24.08 16.06
CA SER A 17 -26.64 -25.05 16.46
C SER A 17 -28.00 -24.57 15.96
N SER A 18 -28.79 -25.55 15.52
CA SER A 18 -29.96 -25.49 14.63
C SER A 18 -31.31 -25.13 15.29
N ASN A 19 -32.22 -24.67 14.43
CA ASN A 19 -33.70 -24.64 14.50
C ASN A 19 -34.39 -23.59 15.39
N SER A 20 -35.10 -22.64 14.77
CA SER A 20 -36.53 -22.81 14.48
C SER A 20 -37.15 -21.57 13.80
N THR A 21 -38.08 -21.85 12.89
CA THR A 21 -39.01 -20.95 12.19
C THR A 21 -39.93 -20.19 13.13
N LEU A 22 -40.29 -18.94 12.76
CA LEU A 22 -41.66 -18.41 12.92
C LEU A 22 -41.89 -17.17 12.05
N CYS A 23 -42.94 -17.25 11.23
CA CYS A 23 -43.54 -16.17 10.47
C CYS A 23 -44.12 -15.07 11.38
N GLY A 24 -44.05 -13.82 10.93
CA GLY A 24 -44.80 -12.70 11.49
C GLY A 24 -45.07 -11.67 10.42
N SER A 25 -46.30 -11.66 9.90
CA SER A 25 -46.79 -10.74 8.88
C SER A 25 -47.48 -9.53 9.50
N SER A 26 -47.44 -8.41 8.74
CA SER A 26 -48.44 -7.33 8.69
C SER A 26 -48.41 -6.19 9.74
N ARG A 27 -48.18 -4.96 9.24
CA ARG A 27 -49.10 -3.77 9.26
C ARG A 27 -48.28 -2.46 9.20
N THR A 28 -48.21 -1.75 8.06
CA THR A 28 -49.10 -0.67 7.56
C THR A 28 -49.25 0.57 8.46
N SER A 29 -48.67 1.71 8.05
CA SER A 29 -49.29 3.06 8.02
C SER A 29 -48.37 4.00 7.21
N LEU A 30 -48.72 4.39 5.97
CA LEU A 30 -49.54 5.53 5.55
C LEU A 30 -48.80 6.88 5.47
N ASN A 31 -48.70 7.37 4.21
CA ASN A 31 -48.73 8.75 3.66
C ASN A 31 -47.95 9.86 4.39
N GLU A 32 -47.18 10.73 3.71
CA GLU A 32 -47.61 11.79 2.78
C GLU A 32 -46.30 12.50 2.34
N LYS A 33 -45.99 12.92 1.10
CA LYS A 33 -46.68 13.85 0.20
C LYS A 33 -46.10 13.70 -1.21
N ARG A 34 -46.99 13.62 -2.20
CA ARG A 34 -46.71 13.97 -3.60
C ARG A 34 -46.54 15.50 -3.70
N HIS A 35 -45.46 15.95 -4.31
CA HIS A 35 -45.49 17.17 -5.10
C HIS A 35 -44.94 16.87 -6.49
N SER A 36 -45.88 16.83 -7.43
CA SER A 36 -45.64 16.88 -8.87
C SER A 36 -45.26 18.32 -9.23
N SER A 37 -44.11 18.52 -9.86
CA SER A 37 -43.83 19.67 -10.73
C SER A 37 -42.70 19.30 -11.69
N PRO A 38 -42.79 19.65 -12.98
CA PRO A 38 -41.78 19.31 -13.98
C PRO A 38 -40.50 20.12 -13.78
N PRO A 39 -39.32 19.62 -14.21
CA PRO A 39 -38.07 20.36 -14.08
C PRO A 39 -38.09 21.64 -14.95
N PRO A 40 -37.52 22.76 -14.48
CA PRO A 40 -37.37 23.95 -15.28
C PRO A 40 -36.36 23.72 -16.42
N PRO A 41 -36.55 24.35 -17.60
CA PRO A 41 -35.61 24.26 -18.71
C PRO A 41 -34.27 24.88 -18.32
N SER A 42 -33.19 24.12 -18.53
CA SER A 42 -31.81 24.56 -18.29
C SER A 42 -31.45 25.74 -19.20
N PRO A 43 -30.76 26.79 -18.69
CA PRO A 43 -30.20 27.82 -19.55
C PRO A 43 -29.08 27.23 -20.41
N THR A 44 -29.23 27.35 -21.72
CA THR A 44 -28.21 27.07 -22.72
C THR A 44 -26.93 27.86 -22.43
N LEU A 45 -25.86 27.14 -22.10
CA LEU A 45 -24.50 27.68 -22.15
C LEU A 45 -24.16 28.04 -23.61
N PRO A 46 -23.55 29.20 -23.88
CA PRO A 46 -23.07 29.50 -25.21
C PRO A 46 -21.93 28.54 -25.60
N ALA A 47 -21.95 28.11 -26.87
CA ALA A 47 -20.97 27.19 -27.43
C ALA A 47 -19.54 27.73 -27.30
N PRO A 48 -18.53 26.85 -27.06
CA PRO A 48 -17.14 27.26 -27.14
C PRO A 48 -16.83 27.75 -28.55
N VAL A 49 -16.22 28.93 -28.62
CA VAL A 49 -15.73 29.53 -29.85
C VAL A 49 -14.76 28.56 -30.53
N THR A 50 -15.20 27.92 -31.61
CA THR A 50 -14.33 27.25 -32.56
C THR A 50 -13.57 28.32 -33.33
N LYS A 51 -12.30 28.52 -32.97
CA LYS A 51 -11.35 29.18 -33.86
C LYS A 51 -10.96 28.18 -34.95
N GLU A 52 -11.77 28.09 -35.99
CA GLU A 52 -11.31 27.60 -37.29
C GLU A 52 -10.69 28.74 -38.09
N ASN A 53 -9.65 28.36 -38.84
CA ASN A 53 -9.10 29.02 -40.01
C ASN A 53 -8.21 30.26 -39.77
N SER A 54 -6.94 29.99 -39.51
CA SER A 54 -5.87 30.76 -40.15
C SER A 54 -5.02 29.85 -41.04
N SER A 55 -5.18 30.07 -42.33
CA SER A 55 -4.40 29.58 -43.45
C SER A 55 -2.89 29.50 -43.15
N VAL A 56 -2.30 28.38 -43.53
CA VAL A 56 -0.85 28.19 -43.67
C VAL A 56 -0.36 29.07 -44.82
N PRO A 57 0.60 29.99 -44.60
CA PRO A 57 1.40 30.54 -45.69
C PRO A 57 2.80 29.94 -45.62
N ASN A 58 3.10 29.12 -46.62
CA ASN A 58 4.40 28.95 -47.27
C ASN A 58 5.67 29.11 -46.42
N ALA A 59 6.29 27.95 -46.14
CA ALA A 59 7.68 27.83 -45.75
C ALA A 59 8.61 28.56 -46.75
N ARG A 60 9.36 29.54 -46.26
CA ARG A 60 10.60 30.04 -46.88
C ARG A 60 11.81 29.56 -46.06
N PRO A 61 12.94 29.20 -46.68
CA PRO A 61 13.99 28.42 -46.02
C PRO A 61 14.83 29.28 -45.08
N ARG A 62 14.86 28.90 -43.79
CA ARG A 62 15.71 29.45 -42.71
C ARG A 62 17.19 29.00 -42.82
N TRP A 63 17.78 29.09 -44.00
CA TRP A 63 19.19 28.70 -44.20
C TRP A 63 20.18 29.71 -43.59
N TRP A 64 19.80 30.98 -43.59
CA TRP A 64 20.60 32.15 -43.22
C TRP A 64 20.73 32.28 -41.69
N HIS A 65 19.68 31.97 -40.92
CA HIS A 65 19.77 31.88 -39.46
C HIS A 65 20.66 30.72 -38.97
N ARG A 66 20.70 29.59 -39.70
CA ARG A 66 21.59 28.47 -39.36
C ARG A 66 23.05 28.76 -39.68
N MET A 67 23.34 29.48 -40.77
CA MET A 67 24.69 29.94 -41.12
C MET A 67 25.19 31.02 -40.13
N ALA A 68 24.33 31.96 -39.73
CA ALA A 68 24.68 32.98 -38.74
C ALA A 68 25.00 32.38 -37.37
N MET A 69 24.20 31.41 -36.90
CA MET A 69 24.45 30.73 -35.62
C MET A 69 25.73 29.89 -35.63
N ARG A 70 26.05 29.23 -36.76
CA ARG A 70 27.30 28.48 -36.89
C ARG A 70 28.52 29.40 -36.94
N SER A 71 28.42 30.53 -37.63
CA SER A 71 29.49 31.52 -37.70
C SER A 71 29.75 32.18 -36.35
N PHE A 72 28.69 32.46 -35.59
CA PHE A 72 28.79 33.00 -34.23
C PHE A 72 29.42 31.99 -33.26
N ALA A 73 29.00 30.73 -33.31
CA ALA A 73 29.60 29.67 -32.49
C ALA A 73 31.10 29.48 -32.81
N LEU A 74 31.48 29.52 -34.10
CA LEU A 74 32.87 29.40 -34.52
C LEU A 74 33.72 30.59 -34.03
N ALA A 75 33.19 31.80 -34.11
CA ALA A 75 33.83 33.01 -33.61
C ALA A 75 34.04 32.96 -32.08
N CYS A 76 33.02 32.51 -31.32
CA CYS A 76 33.14 32.34 -29.87
C CYS A 76 34.20 31.30 -29.50
N THR A 77 34.27 30.17 -30.23
CA THR A 77 35.32 29.16 -29.99
C THR A 77 36.71 29.69 -30.33
N LEU A 78 36.85 30.49 -31.40
CA LEU A 78 38.14 31.06 -31.79
C LEU A 78 38.65 32.08 -30.76
N VAL A 79 37.74 32.91 -30.21
CA VAL A 79 38.05 33.86 -29.14
C VAL A 79 38.44 33.14 -27.85
N ALA A 80 37.75 32.05 -27.49
CA ALA A 80 38.09 31.27 -26.30
C ALA A 80 39.49 30.62 -26.42
N VAL A 81 39.83 30.10 -27.61
CA VAL A 81 41.16 29.52 -27.88
C VAL A 81 42.25 30.59 -27.87
N LEU A 82 42.01 31.76 -28.49
CA LEU A 82 42.96 32.88 -28.47
C LEU A 82 43.18 33.41 -27.04
N GLN A 83 42.12 33.51 -26.22
CA GLN A 83 42.26 33.88 -24.82
C GLN A 83 43.08 32.85 -24.02
N PHE A 84 42.96 31.56 -24.34
CA PHE A 84 43.72 30.50 -23.68
C PHE A 84 45.21 30.50 -24.05
N PHE A 85 45.54 30.82 -25.31
CA PHE A 85 46.94 30.86 -25.78
C PHE A 85 47.69 32.16 -25.46
N PHE A 86 46.96 33.28 -25.24
CA PHE A 86 47.55 34.59 -24.95
C PHE A 86 47.46 35.02 -23.48
N GLN A 87 47.05 34.15 -22.54
CA GLN A 87 47.19 34.47 -21.12
C GLN A 87 48.69 34.46 -20.73
N PRO A 88 49.28 35.58 -20.27
CA PRO A 88 50.61 35.54 -19.70
C PRO A 88 50.55 34.73 -18.41
N ILE A 89 51.48 33.77 -18.26
CA ILE A 89 51.66 33.03 -17.01
C ILE A 89 52.16 34.04 -15.96
N ALA A 90 51.22 34.66 -15.24
CA ALA A 90 51.53 35.46 -14.07
C ALA A 90 51.77 34.51 -12.88
N PRO A 91 52.84 34.73 -12.09
CA PRO A 91 53.09 33.92 -10.91
C PRO A 91 51.94 34.10 -9.90
N LEU A 92 51.49 32.97 -9.34
CA LEU A 92 50.38 32.85 -8.40
C LEU A 92 50.68 33.65 -7.12
N GLY A 93 50.30 34.93 -7.10
CA GLY A 93 50.27 35.75 -5.89
C GLY A 93 49.04 35.39 -5.06
N ILE A 94 49.24 34.65 -3.97
CA ILE A 94 48.22 34.40 -2.96
C ILE A 94 47.82 35.74 -2.35
N ARG A 95 46.64 36.25 -2.71
CA ARG A 95 45.95 37.33 -1.99
C ARG A 95 44.87 36.72 -1.11
N ILE A 96 45.11 36.73 0.20
CA ILE A 96 44.10 36.52 1.23
C ILE A 96 43.31 37.83 1.36
N PRO A 97 41.99 37.86 1.10
CA PRO A 97 41.15 38.96 1.53
C PRO A 97 40.71 38.67 2.98
N GLY A 98 41.23 39.47 3.91
CA GLY A 98 40.62 39.62 5.23
C GLY A 98 39.26 40.32 5.11
N GLY A 99 38.27 39.85 5.85
CA GLY A 99 36.98 40.53 5.94
C GLY A 99 35.87 39.64 6.51
N TYR A 100 35.57 39.89 7.79
CA TYR A 100 34.34 39.53 8.51
C TYR A 100 34.15 38.07 8.90
N GLY A 101 34.59 37.79 10.14
CA GLY A 101 34.21 36.60 10.89
C GLY A 101 32.71 36.59 11.15
N ALA A 102 31.99 35.79 10.36
CA ALA A 102 30.85 35.04 10.86
C ALA A 102 31.40 33.67 11.28
N LYS A 103 31.58 33.47 12.58
CA LYS A 103 31.73 32.13 13.15
C LYS A 103 30.44 31.38 12.82
N SER A 104 30.45 30.61 11.73
CA SER A 104 29.51 29.51 11.58
C SER A 104 30.10 28.40 12.43
N ASP A 105 29.49 28.17 13.58
CA ASP A 105 29.75 27.06 14.48
C ASP A 105 29.41 25.74 13.76
N VAL A 106 30.27 25.32 12.85
CA VAL A 106 30.47 23.89 12.58
C VAL A 106 31.64 23.52 13.47
N ALA A 107 31.31 23.32 14.74
CA ALA A 107 32.24 22.82 15.72
C ALA A 107 32.88 21.55 15.15
N SER A 108 34.21 21.56 15.09
CA SER A 108 35.03 20.36 15.14
C SER A 108 34.68 19.62 16.43
N THR A 109 33.61 18.84 16.40
CA THR A 109 33.29 17.88 17.45
C THR A 109 34.26 16.72 17.29
N THR A 110 35.46 16.96 17.79
CA THR A 110 36.40 15.90 18.13
C THR A 110 35.96 15.38 19.51
N THR A 111 35.59 14.10 19.52
CA THR A 111 35.40 13.20 20.67
C THR A 111 34.30 13.48 21.71
N ASN A 112 33.82 14.72 21.93
CA ASN A 112 32.92 14.99 23.07
C ASN A 112 31.42 15.11 22.75
N ALA A 113 30.99 15.55 21.56
CA ALA A 113 29.55 15.52 21.19
C ALA A 113 29.14 14.23 20.45
N VAL A 114 30.06 13.27 20.36
CA VAL A 114 29.78 11.89 19.94
C VAL A 114 29.10 11.13 21.09
N ALA A 115 29.45 11.45 22.35
CA ALA A 115 28.84 10.85 23.55
C ALA A 115 27.34 11.15 23.71
N ASP A 116 26.90 12.39 23.45
CA ASP A 116 25.47 12.76 23.53
C ASP A 116 24.63 12.13 22.41
N SER A 117 25.24 11.83 21.25
CA SER A 117 24.55 11.26 20.09
C SER A 117 24.33 9.73 20.17
N TYR A 118 24.85 9.04 21.19
CA TYR A 118 24.58 7.61 21.42
C TYR A 118 23.32 7.36 22.26
N THR A 119 22.60 8.40 22.65
CA THR A 119 21.38 8.26 23.46
C THR A 119 20.13 8.07 22.60
N GLU A 120 20.12 8.60 21.38
CA GLU A 120 18.99 8.53 20.44
C GLU A 120 19.39 7.86 19.11
N PRO A 121 18.48 7.11 18.46
CA PRO A 121 18.74 6.56 17.14
C PRO A 121 18.94 7.67 16.09
N ALA A 122 20.08 7.67 15.42
CA ALA A 122 20.42 8.72 14.45
C ALA A 122 21.39 8.23 13.36
N ALA A 123 21.40 8.93 12.23
CA ALA A 123 22.49 8.81 11.26
C ALA A 123 23.55 9.88 11.57
N ILE A 124 24.81 9.46 11.72
CA ILE A 124 25.92 10.32 12.15
C ILE A 124 27.05 10.34 11.13
N ALA A 125 27.76 11.46 11.05
CA ALA A 125 29.02 11.55 10.30
C ALA A 125 30.19 11.07 11.17
N VAL A 126 31.08 10.30 10.58
CA VAL A 126 32.28 9.77 11.21
C VAL A 126 33.48 10.01 10.31
N THR A 127 34.59 10.45 10.88
CA THR A 127 35.87 10.56 10.18
C THR A 127 36.74 9.35 10.50
N ASN A 128 37.21 8.64 9.46
CA ASN A 128 38.18 7.55 9.62
C ASN A 128 39.56 8.11 10.06
N GLU A 129 40.44 7.24 10.57
CA GLU A 129 41.84 7.59 10.92
C GLU A 129 42.61 8.24 9.76
N ALA A 130 42.25 7.89 8.52
CA ALA A 130 42.81 8.46 7.29
C ALA A 130 42.27 9.87 6.93
N GLY A 131 41.39 10.47 7.76
CA GLY A 131 40.80 11.79 7.54
C GLY A 131 39.64 11.83 6.54
N HIS A 132 39.15 10.68 6.08
CA HIS A 132 37.98 10.62 5.20
C HIS A 132 36.68 10.55 6.00
N SER A 133 35.79 11.49 5.77
CA SER A 133 34.45 11.51 6.37
C SER A 133 33.50 10.57 5.63
N ARG A 134 32.83 9.72 6.40
CA ARG A 134 31.76 8.80 6.02
C ARG A 134 30.58 9.00 6.96
N TRP A 135 29.47 8.31 6.72
CA TRP A 135 28.34 8.31 7.63
C TRP A 135 27.93 6.89 8.00
N THR A 136 27.41 6.70 9.20
CA THR A 136 26.88 5.43 9.69
C THR A 136 25.59 5.66 10.46
N VAL A 137 24.95 4.57 10.90
CA VAL A 137 23.73 4.63 11.70
C VAL A 137 24.05 4.12 13.10
N VAL A 138 23.58 4.84 14.11
CA VAL A 138 23.68 4.44 15.50
C VAL A 138 22.27 4.16 16.01
N ILE A 139 22.05 2.93 16.48
CA ILE A 139 20.85 2.54 17.21
C ILE A 139 21.32 2.01 18.56
N PRO A 140 21.01 2.70 19.68
CA PRO A 140 21.46 2.24 20.99
C PRO A 140 20.85 0.87 21.33
N PRO A 141 21.62 -0.06 21.92
CA PRO A 141 21.17 -1.43 22.17
C PRO A 141 20.01 -1.53 23.17
N GLU A 142 19.87 -0.53 24.05
CA GLU A 142 18.80 -0.44 25.04
C GLU A 142 17.46 -0.04 24.43
N ARG A 143 17.44 0.45 23.18
CA ARG A 143 16.20 0.85 22.53
C ARG A 143 15.31 -0.36 22.25
N PRO A 144 13.99 -0.22 22.42
CA PRO A 144 13.07 -1.27 22.01
C PRO A 144 13.20 -1.49 20.50
N PHE A 145 13.08 -2.75 20.09
CA PHE A 145 12.99 -3.12 18.68
C PHE A 145 11.60 -3.69 18.40
N PRO A 146 10.96 -3.28 17.31
CA PRO A 146 11.39 -2.27 16.35
C PRO A 146 11.32 -0.84 16.94
N LEU A 147 12.01 0.14 16.32
CA LEU A 147 11.89 1.58 16.62
C LEU A 147 10.58 2.13 16.05
N ARG A 148 10.07 3.27 16.54
CA ARG A 148 8.83 3.86 16.00
C ARG A 148 9.02 4.29 14.54
N GLY A 149 7.94 4.33 13.75
CA GLY A 149 8.01 4.67 12.33
C GLY A 149 8.69 6.02 12.08
N LYS A 150 8.36 7.02 12.90
CA LYS A 150 9.00 8.36 12.87
C LYS A 150 10.52 8.33 13.08
N GLU A 151 11.03 7.45 13.94
CA GLU A 151 12.47 7.33 14.20
C GLU A 151 13.19 6.74 12.98
N TYR A 152 12.64 5.68 12.38
CA TYR A 152 13.19 5.13 11.13
C TYR A 152 13.17 6.14 9.99
N GLN A 153 12.09 6.92 9.87
CA GLN A 153 11.98 7.99 8.87
C GLN A 153 13.08 9.03 9.06
N GLU A 154 13.32 9.43 10.31
CA GLU A 154 14.30 10.45 10.64
C GLU A 154 15.73 9.97 10.36
N ILE A 155 16.08 8.73 10.72
CA ILE A 155 17.37 8.11 10.38
C ILE A 155 17.62 8.16 8.87
N CYS A 156 16.64 7.74 8.06
CA CYS A 156 16.75 7.76 6.60
C CYS A 156 16.90 9.18 6.04
N ARG A 157 16.15 10.16 6.57
CA ARG A 157 16.24 11.56 6.18
C ARG A 157 17.61 12.16 6.51
N GLN A 158 18.13 11.90 7.70
CA GLN A 158 19.46 12.32 8.13
C GLN A 158 20.55 11.69 7.28
N GLY A 159 20.49 10.37 7.05
CA GLY A 159 21.45 9.65 6.21
C GLY A 159 21.47 10.18 4.78
N GLN A 160 20.31 10.51 4.21
CA GLN A 160 20.25 11.15 2.89
C GLN A 160 20.94 12.51 2.85
N ARG A 161 20.73 13.36 3.87
CA ARG A 161 21.43 14.66 3.97
C ARG A 161 22.93 14.49 4.11
N LEU A 162 23.37 13.56 4.96
CA LEU A 162 24.80 13.27 5.16
C LEU A 162 25.44 12.78 3.87
N ARG A 163 24.82 11.83 3.16
CA ARG A 163 25.27 11.38 1.85
C ARG A 163 25.40 12.53 0.87
N ASP A 164 24.37 13.39 0.78
CA ASP A 164 24.38 14.50 -0.17
C ASP A 164 25.50 15.50 0.16
N THR A 165 25.71 15.85 1.44
CA THR A 165 26.82 16.72 1.89
C THR A 165 28.19 16.10 1.62
N LEU A 166 28.43 14.85 2.03
CA LEU A 166 29.72 14.16 1.87
C LEU A 166 30.07 13.90 0.39
N SER A 167 29.06 13.65 -0.45
CA SER A 167 29.25 13.51 -1.90
C SER A 167 29.65 14.84 -2.57
N GLN A 168 29.24 15.99 -2.02
CA GLN A 168 29.61 17.31 -2.53
C GLN A 168 31.04 17.71 -2.15
N GLU A 169 31.48 17.34 -0.95
CA GLU A 169 32.82 17.66 -0.43
C GLU A 169 33.93 16.87 -1.14
N SER A 170 33.63 15.65 -1.59
CA SER A 170 34.58 14.82 -2.32
C SER A 170 34.75 15.28 -3.78
N ARG A 171 35.70 16.21 -4.00
CA ARG A 171 36.04 16.77 -5.34
C ARG A 171 36.35 15.71 -6.41
N LEU A 172 36.86 14.54 -6.03
CA LEU A 172 37.16 13.41 -6.92
C LEU A 172 35.91 12.69 -7.44
N VAL A 173 34.81 12.71 -6.68
CA VAL A 173 33.54 12.04 -7.01
C VAL A 173 32.70 12.90 -7.97
N ARG A 174 32.77 14.23 -7.81
CA ARG A 174 32.06 15.22 -8.63
C ARG A 174 32.31 15.10 -10.15
N ALA A 175 33.48 14.64 -10.57
CA ALA A 175 33.81 14.45 -11.99
C ALA A 175 33.28 13.14 -12.60
N LYS A 176 33.06 12.10 -11.77
CA LYS A 176 32.65 10.75 -12.20
C LYS A 176 31.14 10.52 -12.09
N ASP A 177 30.49 11.14 -11.10
CA ASP A 177 29.08 10.91 -10.77
C ASP A 177 28.08 11.85 -11.45
N TRP A 178 28.52 12.98 -12.03
CA TRP A 178 27.59 13.88 -12.72
C TRP A 178 26.90 13.23 -13.94
N ARG A 179 27.48 12.13 -14.48
CA ARG A 179 26.88 11.33 -15.56
C ARG A 179 26.12 10.09 -15.10
N ARG A 180 26.12 9.77 -13.80
CA ARG A 180 25.49 8.56 -13.26
C ARG A 180 24.72 8.92 -11.99
N LYS A 181 23.46 9.35 -12.14
CA LYS A 181 22.48 9.13 -11.07
C LYS A 181 22.49 7.62 -10.80
N GLY A 182 23.01 7.21 -9.64
CA GLY A 182 23.21 5.80 -9.28
C GLY A 182 21.94 4.98 -9.55
N GLY A 183 22.10 3.78 -10.10
CA GLY A 183 21.02 2.82 -10.22
C GLY A 183 20.56 2.30 -8.86
N TYR A 184 19.50 1.48 -8.83
CA TYR A 184 18.96 0.94 -7.58
C TYR A 184 20.01 0.20 -6.73
N TYR A 185 20.89 -0.56 -7.38
CA TYR A 185 21.98 -1.30 -6.73
C TYR A 185 23.28 -0.49 -6.57
N SER A 186 23.25 0.82 -6.77
CA SER A 186 24.43 1.67 -6.57
C SER A 186 24.81 1.66 -5.10
N ARG A 187 26.02 1.22 -4.78
CA ARG A 187 26.55 1.28 -3.43
C ARG A 187 26.83 2.73 -3.06
N ASP A 188 26.39 3.14 -1.86
CA ASP A 188 26.79 4.42 -1.31
C ASP A 188 28.22 4.33 -0.79
N HIS A 189 29.16 4.99 -1.48
CA HIS A 189 30.57 5.00 -1.10
C HIS A 189 30.85 5.82 0.16
N THR A 190 29.92 6.69 0.55
CA THR A 190 30.01 7.51 1.77
C THR A 190 29.45 6.79 3.00
N TYR A 191 28.72 5.70 2.82
CA TYR A 191 28.16 4.91 3.91
C TYR A 191 29.17 3.91 4.47
N LEU A 192 29.20 3.80 5.80
CA LEU A 192 29.95 2.81 6.57
C LEU A 192 28.95 1.93 7.33
N ASP A 193 28.96 0.62 7.05
CA ASP A 193 28.08 -0.35 7.71
C ASP A 193 28.39 -0.45 9.22
N VAL A 194 27.38 -0.73 10.05
CA VAL A 194 27.47 -0.65 11.52
C VAL A 194 28.54 -1.62 12.06
N GLU A 195 28.55 -2.87 11.59
CA GLU A 195 29.55 -3.87 11.96
C GLU A 195 30.98 -3.41 11.59
N GLN A 196 31.11 -2.79 10.42
CA GLN A 196 32.39 -2.26 9.96
C GLN A 196 32.83 -1.06 10.81
N ALA A 197 31.90 -0.21 11.23
CA ALA A 197 32.17 0.92 12.10
C ALA A 197 32.61 0.47 13.51
N GLU A 198 32.02 -0.60 14.03
CA GLU A 198 32.46 -1.24 15.29
C GLU A 198 33.86 -1.84 15.15
N THR A 199 34.12 -2.56 14.05
CA THR A 199 35.43 -3.20 13.77
C THR A 199 36.58 -2.19 13.68
N ILE A 200 36.32 -1.01 13.12
CA ILE A 200 37.32 0.08 12.98
C ILE A 200 37.43 0.90 14.28
N GLY A 201 36.63 0.62 15.31
CA GLY A 201 36.64 1.34 16.59
C GLY A 201 35.98 2.72 16.55
N VAL A 202 35.17 2.97 15.52
CA VAL A 202 34.36 4.19 15.39
C VAL A 202 33.12 4.14 16.27
N LEU A 203 32.50 2.96 16.35
CA LEU A 203 31.39 2.67 17.24
C LEU A 203 31.85 1.73 18.35
N PRO A 204 31.26 1.80 19.55
CA PRO A 204 31.56 0.85 20.61
C PRO A 204 31.14 -0.56 20.16
N ALA A 205 32.11 -1.48 20.08
CA ALA A 205 31.82 -2.87 19.81
C ALA A 205 31.12 -3.49 21.03
N LEU A 206 29.92 -4.02 20.83
CA LEU A 206 29.24 -4.83 21.82
C LEU A 206 29.70 -6.28 21.68
N GLU A 207 29.94 -6.98 22.79
CA GLU A 207 30.39 -8.37 22.76
C GLU A 207 29.38 -9.24 22.01
N ALA A 208 29.79 -9.73 20.84
CA ALA A 208 29.00 -10.68 20.08
C ALA A 208 29.17 -12.08 20.68
N ASP A 209 28.06 -12.75 20.97
CA ASP A 209 28.03 -14.11 21.48
C ASP A 209 28.78 -15.04 20.51
N SER A 210 29.95 -15.52 20.92
CA SER A 210 30.99 -16.07 20.02
C SER A 210 30.69 -17.49 19.49
N GLY A 211 29.42 -17.88 19.40
CA GLY A 211 28.96 -19.20 18.94
C GLY A 211 27.73 -19.19 18.03
N VAL A 212 27.17 -18.03 17.69
CA VAL A 212 25.95 -17.92 16.88
C VAL A 212 26.28 -17.55 15.43
N ASN A 213 25.82 -18.35 14.48
CA ASN A 213 25.98 -18.07 13.05
C ASN A 213 24.98 -16.99 12.59
N VAL A 214 25.37 -15.72 12.71
CA VAL A 214 24.60 -14.57 12.23
C VAL A 214 24.59 -14.53 10.70
N CYS A 215 23.46 -14.18 10.10
CA CYS A 215 23.35 -14.06 8.66
C CYS A 215 24.32 -13.02 8.08
N ASP A 216 24.97 -13.30 6.95
CA ASP A 216 25.83 -12.31 6.25
C ASP A 216 25.04 -11.11 5.72
N LYS A 217 23.82 -11.37 5.24
CA LYS A 217 22.87 -10.36 4.77
C LYS A 217 21.47 -10.77 5.14
N SER A 218 20.70 -9.80 5.60
CA SER A 218 19.30 -10.03 5.95
C SER A 218 18.42 -8.86 5.54
N MET A 219 17.13 -9.14 5.48
CA MET A 219 16.04 -8.19 5.39
C MET A 219 15.04 -8.52 6.49
N THR A 220 14.76 -7.57 7.36
CA THR A 220 13.71 -7.68 8.37
C THR A 220 12.54 -6.80 7.96
N PHE A 221 11.38 -7.40 7.74
CA PHE A 221 10.14 -6.67 7.45
C PHE A 221 9.35 -6.46 8.74
N VAL A 222 9.07 -5.20 9.06
CA VAL A 222 8.30 -4.81 10.25
C VAL A 222 6.85 -4.58 9.86
N LEU A 223 5.97 -5.39 10.43
CA LEU A 223 4.52 -5.20 10.38
C LEU A 223 4.14 -4.12 11.41
N ASP A 224 3.99 -2.89 10.93
CA ASP A 224 3.86 -1.72 11.81
C ASP A 224 2.42 -1.49 12.31
N ALA A 225 2.31 -0.74 13.41
CA ALA A 225 1.02 -0.33 14.00
C ALA A 225 0.39 0.88 13.31
N GLU A 226 1.21 1.69 12.62
CA GLU A 226 0.82 3.01 12.12
C GLU A 226 -0.10 2.93 10.90
N ASP A 227 -0.06 1.83 10.14
CA ASP A 227 -0.94 1.61 8.98
C ASP A 227 -2.03 0.60 9.31
N ALA A 228 -3.30 1.04 9.25
CA ALA A 228 -4.45 0.17 9.40
C ALA A 228 -4.68 -0.73 8.18
N SER A 229 -3.97 -0.55 7.06
CA SER A 229 -4.24 -1.29 5.84
C SER A 229 -3.59 -2.67 5.85
N PHE A 230 -4.40 -3.71 6.10
CA PHE A 230 -3.97 -5.11 5.94
C PHE A 230 -3.46 -5.39 4.52
N GLY A 231 -4.23 -4.97 3.50
CA GLY A 231 -3.89 -5.24 2.11
C GLY A 231 -2.57 -4.61 1.66
N LYS A 232 -2.28 -3.36 2.07
CA LYS A 232 -0.97 -2.75 1.80
C LYS A 232 0.13 -3.49 2.53
N SER A 233 -0.10 -3.89 3.77
CA SER A 233 0.87 -4.68 4.56
C SER A 233 1.25 -5.97 3.83
N LEU A 234 0.27 -6.69 3.26
CA LEU A 234 0.54 -7.90 2.46
C LEU A 234 1.31 -7.60 1.17
N LEU A 235 0.91 -6.58 0.40
CA LEU A 235 1.64 -6.20 -0.82
C LEU A 235 3.11 -5.91 -0.50
N MET A 236 3.36 -5.12 0.54
CA MET A 236 4.72 -4.78 0.96
C MET A 236 5.49 -5.98 1.49
N LEU A 237 4.83 -6.85 2.27
CA LEU A 237 5.44 -8.07 2.80
C LEU A 237 5.88 -8.99 1.66
N TRP A 238 4.98 -9.28 0.72
CA TRP A 238 5.26 -10.17 -0.41
C TRP A 238 6.33 -9.59 -1.33
N LEU A 239 6.28 -8.28 -1.60
CA LEU A 239 7.29 -7.60 -2.40
C LEU A 239 8.67 -7.65 -1.72
N SER A 240 8.72 -7.40 -0.41
CA SER A 240 9.96 -7.45 0.38
C SER A 240 10.56 -8.84 0.42
N TYR A 241 9.73 -9.87 0.58
CA TYR A 241 10.18 -11.25 0.54
C TYR A 241 10.73 -11.63 -0.83
N GLY A 242 10.00 -11.32 -1.90
CA GLY A 242 10.46 -11.56 -3.27
C GLY A 242 11.78 -10.85 -3.55
N LEU A 243 11.92 -9.61 -3.10
CA LEU A 243 13.17 -8.84 -3.23
C LEU A 243 14.31 -9.46 -2.41
N ALA A 244 14.06 -9.87 -1.17
CA ALA A 244 15.05 -10.54 -0.32
C ALA A 244 15.55 -11.84 -0.95
N LYS A 245 14.67 -12.66 -1.50
CA LYS A 245 15.04 -13.87 -2.25
C LYS A 245 15.88 -13.54 -3.48
N LYS A 246 15.49 -12.51 -4.25
CA LYS A 246 16.26 -12.05 -5.42
C LYS A 246 17.65 -11.56 -5.04
N GLU A 247 17.80 -10.91 -3.89
CA GLU A 247 19.07 -10.37 -3.40
C GLU A 247 19.92 -11.37 -2.58
N GLY A 248 19.39 -12.58 -2.33
CA GLY A 248 20.05 -13.58 -1.48
C GLY A 248 20.15 -13.16 0.00
N ARG A 249 19.17 -12.40 0.50
CA ARG A 249 19.08 -11.99 1.91
C ARG A 249 18.24 -13.01 2.69
N ALA A 250 18.68 -13.34 3.90
CA ALA A 250 17.82 -14.01 4.87
C ALA A 250 16.63 -13.10 5.23
N PHE A 251 15.43 -13.65 5.35
CA PHE A 251 14.21 -12.86 5.54
C PHE A 251 13.60 -13.13 6.91
N PHE A 252 13.28 -12.06 7.62
CA PHE A 252 12.66 -12.10 8.94
C PHE A 252 11.43 -11.20 8.97
N ILE A 253 10.42 -11.57 9.77
CA ILE A 253 9.25 -10.75 10.04
C ILE A 253 9.28 -10.36 11.51
N ASP A 254 9.09 -9.07 11.79
CA ASP A 254 8.76 -8.58 13.12
C ASP A 254 7.29 -8.14 13.15
N ASP A 255 6.48 -8.80 13.96
CA ASP A 255 5.04 -8.59 14.13
C ASP A 255 4.68 -8.01 15.51
N SER A 256 5.68 -7.63 16.30
CA SER A 256 5.53 -7.26 17.70
C SER A 256 4.58 -6.08 17.94
N ARG A 257 4.45 -5.20 16.94
CA ARG A 257 3.56 -4.01 16.97
C ARG A 257 2.44 -4.07 15.96
N TRP A 258 2.25 -5.18 15.25
CA TRP A 258 1.29 -5.18 14.16
C TRP A 258 -0.14 -4.97 14.68
N ALA A 259 -0.88 -4.07 14.02
CA ALA A 259 -2.20 -3.65 14.51
C ALA A 259 -3.24 -4.78 14.55
N TYR A 260 -3.01 -5.87 13.82
CA TYR A 260 -3.89 -7.03 13.70
C TYR A 260 -3.53 -8.19 14.64
N GLY A 261 -2.38 -8.15 15.32
CA GLY A 261 -1.89 -9.23 16.19
C GLY A 261 -0.60 -9.86 15.66
N GLN A 262 -0.43 -11.17 15.84
CA GLN A 262 0.78 -11.88 15.43
C GLN A 262 0.63 -12.47 14.02
N TYR A 263 1.69 -12.53 13.23
CA TYR A 263 1.74 -13.15 11.91
C TYR A 263 1.33 -14.64 11.96
N SER A 264 1.86 -15.38 12.94
CA SER A 264 1.59 -16.80 13.16
C SER A 264 0.13 -17.14 13.48
N THR A 265 -0.68 -16.13 13.80
CA THR A 265 -2.12 -16.31 13.98
C THR A 265 -2.84 -16.55 12.67
N PHE A 266 -2.33 -15.98 11.57
CA PHE A 266 -3.00 -15.98 10.27
C PHE A 266 -2.32 -16.93 9.28
N PHE A 267 -1.00 -16.99 9.35
CA PHE A 267 -0.17 -17.67 8.36
C PHE A 267 0.75 -18.70 9.00
N ALA A 268 1.10 -19.72 8.20
CA ALA A 268 2.13 -20.69 8.56
C ALA A 268 3.49 -20.00 8.78
N SER A 269 4.36 -20.65 9.56
CA SER A 269 5.70 -20.13 9.84
C SER A 269 6.55 -19.99 8.57
N LEU A 270 7.42 -18.99 8.57
CA LEU A 270 8.36 -18.72 7.50
C LEU A 270 9.23 -19.96 7.18
N PRO A 271 9.65 -20.13 5.91
CA PRO A 271 10.70 -21.09 5.56
C PRO A 271 11.97 -20.80 6.38
N THR A 272 12.51 -21.83 7.04
CA THR A 272 13.66 -21.68 7.95
C THR A 272 14.90 -21.16 7.25
N SER A 273 15.54 -20.12 7.82
CA SER A 273 16.87 -19.67 7.43
C SER A 273 17.95 -20.48 8.14
N SER A 274 19.06 -20.78 7.46
CA SER A 274 20.21 -21.49 8.04
C SER A 274 21.05 -20.65 9.02
N CYS A 275 20.71 -19.38 9.18
CA CYS A 275 21.42 -18.40 10.00
C CYS A 275 20.44 -17.67 10.94
N VAL A 276 20.99 -17.03 11.96
CA VAL A 276 20.26 -16.30 12.99
C VAL A 276 20.18 -14.81 12.63
N GLN A 277 19.08 -14.18 13.02
CA GLN A 277 18.88 -12.74 12.85
C GLN A 277 20.03 -11.96 13.51
N PRO A 278 20.55 -10.91 12.86
CA PRO A 278 21.60 -10.06 13.43
C PRO A 278 21.11 -9.29 14.67
N PRO A 279 22.03 -8.78 15.49
CA PRO A 279 21.70 -7.89 16.60
C PRO A 279 20.84 -6.70 16.15
N ARG A 280 19.91 -6.28 17.02
CA ARG A 280 18.91 -5.24 16.72
C ARG A 280 19.52 -3.91 16.26
N HIS A 281 20.68 -3.55 16.80
CA HIS A 281 21.39 -2.30 16.46
C HIS A 281 22.10 -2.36 15.10
N HIS A 282 22.31 -3.56 14.53
CA HIS A 282 22.83 -3.74 13.17
C HIS A 282 21.74 -3.65 12.10
N ILE A 283 20.47 -3.77 12.48
CA ILE A 283 19.32 -3.74 11.56
C ILE A 283 18.92 -2.27 11.29
N VAL A 284 19.22 -1.77 10.09
CA VAL A 284 19.09 -0.34 9.76
C VAL A 284 18.12 -0.09 8.60
N PRO A 285 17.36 1.02 8.60
CA PRO A 285 16.36 1.29 7.56
C PRO A 285 16.96 1.81 6.23
N CYS A 286 18.15 2.41 6.29
CA CYS A 286 18.83 3.02 5.15
C CYS A 286 20.35 2.94 5.33
N PRO A 287 21.14 2.92 4.23
CA PRO A 287 20.70 2.87 2.83
C PRO A 287 20.33 1.44 2.39
N HIS A 288 19.74 1.28 1.19
CA HIS A 288 19.39 -0.04 0.63
C HIS A 288 20.58 -1.01 0.56
N SER A 289 21.81 -0.49 0.41
CA SER A 289 23.04 -1.29 0.36
C SER A 289 23.51 -1.83 1.71
N ALA A 290 22.85 -1.50 2.83
CA ALA A 290 23.20 -2.03 4.15
C ALA A 290 23.12 -3.57 4.20
N LYS A 291 23.98 -4.20 5.01
CA LYS A 291 23.99 -5.67 5.16
C LYS A 291 22.69 -6.21 5.75
N HIS A 292 22.16 -5.53 6.76
CA HIS A 292 20.92 -5.89 7.44
C HIS A 292 19.89 -4.78 7.27
N LEU A 293 19.02 -4.96 6.28
CA LEU A 293 18.06 -3.94 5.87
C LEU A 293 16.75 -4.10 6.64
N LEU A 294 16.24 -3.01 7.20
CA LEU A 294 14.90 -2.91 7.74
C LEU A 294 13.95 -2.34 6.71
N VAL A 295 12.81 -2.99 6.52
CA VAL A 295 11.73 -2.50 5.65
C VAL A 295 10.44 -2.40 6.47
N SER A 296 9.76 -1.28 6.35
CA SER A 296 8.49 -0.96 7.01
C SER A 296 7.65 -0.06 6.09
N SER A 297 6.39 0.16 6.46
CA SER A 297 5.50 1.08 5.72
C SER A 297 6.06 2.50 5.57
N VAL A 298 6.89 2.95 6.52
CA VAL A 298 7.46 4.31 6.53
C VAL A 298 8.74 4.41 5.70
N THR A 299 9.48 3.31 5.53
CA THR A 299 10.78 3.29 4.83
C THR A 299 10.65 3.01 3.32
N LEU A 300 9.44 2.76 2.83
CA LEU A 300 9.16 2.47 1.42
C LEU A 300 9.73 3.50 0.43
N PRO A 301 9.72 4.83 0.69
CA PRO A 301 10.26 5.78 -0.28
C PRO A 301 11.75 5.56 -0.59
N TRP A 302 12.50 4.98 0.36
CA TRP A 302 13.93 4.67 0.20
C TRP A 302 14.16 3.28 -0.41
N THR A 303 13.33 2.29 -0.06
CA THR A 303 13.46 0.90 -0.56
C THR A 303 12.76 0.67 -1.90
N TYR A 304 11.57 1.22 -2.09
CA TYR A 304 10.71 1.06 -3.28
C TYR A 304 10.42 2.37 -4.02
N GLY A 305 11.29 3.36 -3.87
CA GLY A 305 11.17 4.64 -4.52
C GLY A 305 11.47 4.62 -6.03
N SER A 306 11.68 5.81 -6.60
CA SER A 306 11.93 5.97 -8.04
C SER A 306 13.10 5.16 -8.60
N ALA A 307 14.13 4.88 -7.79
CA ALA A 307 15.26 4.05 -8.19
C ALA A 307 14.85 2.58 -8.38
N PHE A 308 14.02 2.05 -7.47
CA PHE A 308 13.45 0.71 -7.57
C PHE A 308 12.57 0.60 -8.81
N GLU A 309 11.66 1.56 -8.99
CA GLU A 309 10.79 1.60 -10.17
C GLU A 309 11.59 1.60 -11.46
N LYS A 310 12.68 2.36 -11.53
CA LYS A 310 13.53 2.40 -12.72
C LYS A 310 14.25 1.07 -12.99
N GLU A 311 14.61 0.32 -11.96
CA GLU A 311 15.31 -0.96 -12.10
C GLU A 311 14.36 -2.10 -12.50
N PHE A 312 13.15 -2.10 -11.93
CA PHE A 312 12.21 -3.20 -12.07
C PHE A 312 11.09 -2.95 -13.10
N SER A 313 10.77 -1.71 -13.42
CA SER A 313 9.86 -1.40 -14.52
C SER A 313 10.53 -1.63 -15.89
N GLN A 314 9.82 -2.30 -16.79
CA GLN A 314 10.24 -2.47 -18.17
C GLN A 314 9.78 -1.28 -19.01
N PHE A 315 10.59 -0.22 -19.09
CA PHE A 315 10.22 1.02 -19.81
C PHE A 315 9.90 0.88 -21.30
N ARG A 316 10.34 -0.21 -21.93
CA ARG A 316 10.02 -0.51 -23.34
C ARG A 316 8.67 -1.21 -23.52
N GLN A 317 8.10 -1.72 -22.43
CA GLN A 317 6.80 -2.37 -22.44
C GLN A 317 5.71 -1.37 -22.05
N HIS A 318 4.51 -1.60 -22.55
CA HIS A 318 3.32 -0.83 -22.24
C HIS A 318 2.33 -1.67 -21.42
N GLY A 319 1.33 -1.01 -20.82
CA GLY A 319 0.31 -1.69 -20.05
C GLY A 319 0.87 -2.46 -18.85
N ALA A 320 0.24 -3.58 -18.51
CA ALA A 320 0.62 -4.41 -17.36
C ALA A 320 2.06 -4.93 -17.50
N SER A 321 2.50 -5.27 -18.72
CA SER A 321 3.84 -5.81 -19.01
C SER A 321 4.99 -4.95 -18.51
N ARG A 322 4.78 -3.64 -18.32
CA ARG A 322 5.75 -2.75 -17.68
C ARG A 322 6.11 -3.20 -16.26
N SER A 323 5.12 -3.67 -15.49
CA SER A 323 5.26 -4.05 -14.08
C SER A 323 5.55 -5.54 -13.88
N ARG A 324 5.82 -6.31 -14.95
CA ARG A 324 6.02 -7.76 -14.89
C ARG A 324 7.09 -8.20 -13.88
N ARG A 325 8.24 -7.52 -13.81
CA ARG A 325 9.29 -7.93 -12.87
C ARG A 325 8.90 -7.69 -11.41
N ILE A 326 8.12 -6.63 -11.15
CA ILE A 326 7.62 -6.34 -9.81
C ILE A 326 6.53 -7.36 -9.45
N TYR A 327 5.67 -7.70 -10.41
CA TYR A 327 4.70 -8.78 -10.28
C TYR A 327 5.36 -10.09 -9.88
N ASP A 328 6.46 -10.48 -10.55
CA ASP A 328 7.18 -11.72 -10.25
C ASP A 328 7.73 -11.77 -8.81
N LEU A 329 8.18 -10.63 -8.27
CA LEU A 329 8.59 -10.55 -6.86
C LEU A 329 7.40 -10.77 -5.91
N LEU A 330 6.29 -10.08 -6.19
CA LEU A 330 5.06 -10.20 -5.39
C LEU A 330 4.50 -11.62 -5.44
N ARG A 331 4.47 -12.24 -6.63
CA ARG A 331 3.98 -13.61 -6.81
C ARG A 331 4.78 -14.60 -5.99
N ARG A 332 6.11 -14.47 -6.01
CA ARG A 332 7.02 -15.27 -5.17
C ARG A 332 6.69 -15.12 -3.67
N GLY A 333 6.43 -13.90 -3.23
CA GLY A 333 6.03 -13.63 -1.84
C GLY A 333 4.66 -14.19 -1.48
N TYR A 334 3.68 -14.09 -2.38
CA TYR A 334 2.37 -14.69 -2.21
C TYR A 334 2.47 -16.22 -2.05
N GLU A 335 3.12 -16.90 -2.98
CA GLU A 335 3.22 -18.38 -3.00
C GLU A 335 3.91 -18.93 -1.75
N ASP A 336 4.94 -18.26 -1.25
CA ASP A 336 5.72 -18.74 -0.10
C ASP A 336 5.13 -18.30 1.25
N LEU A 337 4.39 -17.18 1.31
CA LEU A 337 3.95 -16.56 2.59
C LEU A 337 2.44 -16.59 2.85
N PHE A 338 1.61 -16.73 1.82
CA PHE A 338 0.15 -16.76 1.97
C PHE A 338 -0.36 -18.19 2.15
N ILE A 339 0.07 -18.81 3.24
CA ILE A 339 -0.40 -20.15 3.62
C ILE A 339 -1.22 -19.99 4.88
N LEU A 340 -2.56 -20.01 4.74
CA LEU A 340 -3.46 -19.92 5.89
C LEU A 340 -3.24 -21.11 6.84
N GLN A 341 -3.41 -20.88 8.15
CA GLN A 341 -3.22 -21.91 9.17
C GLN A 341 -4.54 -22.31 9.84
N GLY A 342 -4.59 -23.56 10.30
CA GLY A 342 -5.65 -24.06 11.19
C GLY A 342 -7.02 -24.14 10.53
N GLU A 343 -8.06 -23.77 11.28
CA GLU A 343 -9.46 -23.90 10.83
C GLU A 343 -9.81 -22.96 9.66
N ASP A 344 -9.11 -21.84 9.51
CA ASP A 344 -9.38 -20.87 8.44
C ASP A 344 -8.98 -21.44 7.08
N ALA A 345 -7.88 -22.18 7.01
CA ALA A 345 -7.45 -22.88 5.80
C ALA A 345 -8.45 -23.96 5.38
N LEU A 346 -8.91 -24.77 6.34
CA LEU A 346 -9.91 -25.82 6.09
C LEU A 346 -11.25 -25.21 5.65
N TYR A 347 -11.66 -24.11 6.27
CA TYR A 347 -12.88 -23.40 5.89
C TYR A 347 -12.79 -22.85 4.46
N ALA A 348 -11.73 -22.12 4.12
CA ALA A 348 -11.54 -21.58 2.78
C ALA A 348 -11.53 -22.69 1.71
N ALA A 349 -10.81 -23.78 1.94
CA ALA A 349 -10.76 -24.92 1.04
C ALA A 349 -12.14 -25.58 0.85
N SER A 350 -12.90 -25.78 1.95
CA SER A 350 -14.26 -26.34 1.86
C SER A 350 -15.23 -25.46 1.08
N ARG A 351 -15.08 -24.14 1.21
CA ARG A 351 -15.93 -23.15 0.55
C ARG A 351 -15.65 -23.09 -0.96
N LEU A 352 -14.38 -23.15 -1.34
CA LEU A 352 -13.93 -23.28 -2.72
C LEU A 352 -14.45 -24.55 -3.38
N ALA A 353 -14.27 -25.70 -2.74
CA ALA A 353 -14.73 -26.97 -3.27
C ALA A 353 -16.22 -26.94 -3.57
N LYS A 354 -17.03 -26.38 -2.64
CA LYS A 354 -18.46 -26.20 -2.84
C LYS A 354 -18.78 -25.35 -4.07
N PHE A 355 -18.17 -24.16 -4.19
CA PHE A 355 -18.49 -23.26 -5.31
C PHE A 355 -17.99 -23.76 -6.66
N SER A 356 -16.83 -24.42 -6.68
CA SER A 356 -16.31 -25.07 -7.87
C SER A 356 -17.20 -26.22 -8.30
N GLU A 357 -17.64 -27.08 -7.38
CA GLU A 357 -18.58 -28.16 -7.67
C GLU A 357 -19.92 -27.64 -8.20
N ASP A 358 -20.49 -26.63 -7.52
CA ASP A 358 -21.74 -25.97 -7.96
C ASP A 358 -21.59 -25.35 -9.36
N ALA A 359 -20.47 -24.70 -9.67
CA ALA A 359 -20.21 -24.14 -10.99
C ALA A 359 -20.06 -25.24 -12.05
N HIS A 360 -19.29 -26.29 -11.77
CA HIS A 360 -19.09 -27.42 -12.69
C HIS A 360 -20.39 -28.16 -13.01
N LEU A 361 -21.26 -28.36 -12.03
CA LEU A 361 -22.56 -29.02 -12.23
C LEU A 361 -23.46 -28.27 -13.22
N HIS A 362 -23.31 -26.95 -13.32
CA HIS A 362 -24.12 -26.09 -14.19
C HIS A 362 -23.34 -25.53 -15.39
N ALA A 363 -22.20 -26.15 -15.74
CA ALA A 363 -21.29 -25.70 -16.80
C ALA A 363 -20.92 -24.21 -16.72
N GLY A 364 -20.88 -23.67 -15.50
CA GLY A 364 -20.56 -22.28 -15.19
C GLY A 364 -19.12 -22.10 -14.72
N THR A 365 -18.75 -20.85 -14.49
CA THR A 365 -17.47 -20.45 -13.91
C THR A 365 -17.70 -19.68 -12.62
N VAL A 366 -16.72 -19.69 -11.73
CA VAL A 366 -16.76 -18.93 -10.49
C VAL A 366 -16.21 -17.54 -10.75
N VAL A 367 -17.05 -16.51 -10.69
CA VAL A 367 -16.62 -15.12 -10.83
C VAL A 367 -16.53 -14.49 -9.45
N GLY A 368 -15.37 -13.93 -9.12
CA GLY A 368 -15.16 -13.13 -7.93
C GLY A 368 -15.45 -11.65 -8.17
N MET A 369 -15.99 -10.98 -7.17
CA MET A 369 -16.21 -9.54 -7.15
C MET A 369 -15.73 -8.98 -5.82
N HIS A 370 -14.88 -7.95 -5.87
CA HIS A 370 -14.45 -7.22 -4.68
C HIS A 370 -14.87 -5.75 -4.76
N ILE A 371 -15.79 -5.35 -3.88
CA ILE A 371 -16.26 -3.96 -3.77
C ILE A 371 -15.62 -3.32 -2.55
N ARG A 372 -14.82 -2.26 -2.77
CA ARG A 372 -14.24 -1.43 -1.72
C ARG A 372 -15.08 -0.17 -1.54
N ARG A 373 -15.60 0.05 -0.33
CA ARG A 373 -16.24 1.31 0.11
C ARG A 373 -15.30 2.03 1.09
N GLY A 374 -15.81 2.73 2.10
CA GLY A 374 -15.05 3.24 3.23
C GLY A 374 -14.15 4.44 2.93
N ASP A 375 -12.97 4.49 3.55
CA ASP A 375 -12.03 5.60 3.43
C ASP A 375 -11.24 5.67 2.11
N LEU A 376 -11.42 4.70 1.20
CA LEU A 376 -10.77 4.70 -0.11
C LEU A 376 -11.77 5.00 -1.23
N HIS A 377 -11.37 5.89 -2.12
CA HIS A 377 -12.14 6.27 -3.30
C HIS A 377 -11.41 5.88 -4.60
N PRO A 378 -12.15 5.69 -5.70
CA PRO A 378 -11.61 5.44 -7.03
C PRO A 378 -10.56 6.46 -7.49
N LEU A 379 -9.65 6.02 -8.35
CA LEU A 379 -8.67 6.90 -9.00
C LEU A 379 -9.30 7.72 -10.13
N GLU A 380 -10.36 7.20 -10.73
CA GLU A 380 -11.10 7.90 -11.77
C GLU A 380 -11.68 9.22 -11.25
N PHE A 381 -11.36 10.31 -11.95
CA PHE A 381 -11.73 11.66 -11.52
C PHE A 381 -13.24 11.82 -11.23
N GLN A 382 -14.09 11.24 -12.09
CA GLN A 382 -15.55 11.31 -11.96
C GLN A 382 -16.06 10.74 -10.63
N PHE A 383 -15.40 9.70 -10.12
CA PHE A 383 -15.79 9.02 -8.89
C PHE A 383 -14.81 9.29 -7.74
N SER A 384 -13.87 10.22 -7.89
CA SER A 384 -12.84 10.50 -6.88
C SER A 384 -13.39 11.02 -5.54
N GLN A 385 -14.63 11.49 -5.52
CA GLN A 385 -15.36 11.97 -4.33
C GLN A 385 -16.59 11.10 -4.01
N ASP A 386 -16.77 10.00 -4.72
CA ASP A 386 -17.87 9.07 -4.55
C ASP A 386 -17.32 7.65 -4.69
N TYR A 387 -18.18 6.68 -4.97
CA TYR A 387 -17.75 5.33 -5.28
C TYR A 387 -18.13 4.95 -6.70
N ILE A 388 -17.46 3.90 -7.22
CA ILE A 388 -17.84 3.31 -8.51
C ILE A 388 -19.27 2.74 -8.40
N PRO A 389 -20.17 3.05 -9.35
CA PRO A 389 -21.51 2.49 -9.42
C PRO A 389 -21.51 0.96 -9.50
N ILE A 390 -22.51 0.34 -8.87
CA ILE A 390 -22.58 -1.12 -8.75
C ILE A 390 -22.75 -1.77 -10.14
N GLU A 391 -23.48 -1.11 -11.03
CA GLU A 391 -23.72 -1.55 -12.40
C GLU A 391 -22.43 -1.75 -13.17
N ARG A 392 -21.37 -0.99 -12.86
CA ARG A 392 -20.07 -1.15 -13.53
C ARG A 392 -19.39 -2.45 -13.12
N TYR A 393 -19.47 -2.84 -11.85
CA TYR A 393 -18.98 -4.13 -11.39
C TYR A 393 -19.80 -5.29 -11.98
N ALA A 394 -21.12 -5.14 -12.00
CA ALA A 394 -22.02 -6.15 -12.55
C ALA A 394 -21.80 -6.35 -14.06
N ALA A 395 -21.77 -5.27 -14.85
CA ALA A 395 -21.51 -5.33 -16.28
C ALA A 395 -20.13 -5.92 -16.61
N ALA A 396 -19.11 -5.59 -15.82
CA ALA A 396 -17.78 -6.19 -15.94
C ALA A 396 -17.81 -7.71 -15.66
N SER A 397 -18.58 -8.15 -14.68
CA SER A 397 -18.74 -9.58 -14.34
C SER A 397 -19.46 -10.34 -15.45
N GLN A 398 -20.54 -9.76 -15.99
CA GLN A 398 -21.27 -10.34 -17.13
C GLN A 398 -20.37 -10.45 -18.37
N ASN A 399 -19.58 -9.41 -18.66
CA ASN A 399 -18.63 -9.44 -19.78
C ASN A 399 -17.54 -10.49 -19.59
N MET A 400 -17.04 -10.67 -18.36
CA MET A 400 -16.06 -11.70 -18.02
C MET A 400 -16.62 -13.10 -18.25
N LEU A 401 -17.80 -13.39 -17.70
CA LEU A 401 -18.49 -14.67 -17.91
C LEU A 401 -18.72 -14.93 -19.41
N ARG A 402 -19.19 -13.91 -20.14
CA ARG A 402 -19.42 -14.02 -21.58
C ARG A 402 -18.15 -14.40 -22.33
N ASN A 403 -17.03 -13.77 -22.01
CA ASN A 403 -15.74 -14.08 -22.65
C ASN A 403 -15.25 -15.50 -22.31
N GLN A 404 -15.41 -15.96 -21.07
CA GLN A 404 -15.04 -17.31 -20.63
C GLN A 404 -15.88 -18.39 -21.32
N LEU A 405 -17.20 -18.16 -21.45
CA LEU A 405 -18.10 -19.07 -22.15
C LEU A 405 -17.82 -19.11 -23.66
N HIS A 406 -17.58 -17.96 -24.30
CA HIS A 406 -17.22 -17.93 -25.73
C HIS A 406 -15.89 -18.64 -26.03
N ALA A 407 -14.93 -18.64 -25.09
CA ALA A 407 -13.69 -19.39 -25.23
C ALA A 407 -13.91 -20.91 -25.14
N SER A 408 -14.95 -21.33 -24.43
CA SER A 408 -15.27 -22.74 -24.19
C SER A 408 -16.25 -23.33 -25.22
N LEU A 409 -16.99 -22.50 -25.97
CA LEU A 409 -18.02 -22.93 -26.92
C LEU A 409 -17.47 -23.22 -28.34
N PRO A 410 -17.96 -24.30 -29.01
CA PRO A 410 -17.68 -24.55 -30.43
C PRO A 410 -18.15 -23.38 -31.32
N GLU A 411 -17.43 -23.12 -32.43
CA GLU A 411 -17.70 -22.02 -33.37
C GLU A 411 -19.16 -21.93 -33.84
N THR A 412 -19.87 -23.06 -33.89
CA THR A 412 -21.25 -23.18 -34.35
C THR A 412 -22.29 -22.50 -33.47
N HIS A 413 -22.00 -22.23 -32.19
CA HIS A 413 -22.91 -21.58 -31.23
C HIS A 413 -22.48 -20.15 -30.84
N LYS A 414 -21.56 -19.53 -31.58
CA LYS A 414 -21.06 -18.17 -31.27
C LYS A 414 -22.01 -17.04 -31.72
N ALA A 415 -23.19 -17.36 -32.27
CA ALA A 415 -24.17 -16.35 -32.69
C ALA A 415 -24.86 -15.71 -31.46
N ALA A 416 -25.05 -14.38 -31.49
CA ALA A 416 -25.51 -13.60 -30.34
C ALA A 416 -26.94 -13.95 -29.85
N ASP A 417 -27.82 -14.42 -30.73
CA ASP A 417 -29.22 -14.73 -30.40
C ASP A 417 -29.39 -16.00 -29.54
N ASP A 418 -28.45 -16.96 -29.60
CA ASP A 418 -28.47 -18.17 -28.76
C ASP A 418 -27.87 -17.95 -27.36
N PHE A 419 -27.11 -16.86 -27.18
CA PHE A 419 -26.32 -16.64 -25.95
C PHE A 419 -27.20 -16.31 -24.74
N HIS A 420 -28.29 -15.56 -24.94
CA HIS A 420 -29.25 -15.24 -23.87
C HIS A 420 -29.97 -16.48 -23.35
N THR A 421 -30.35 -17.40 -24.24
CA THR A 421 -30.97 -18.69 -23.86
C THR A 421 -29.96 -19.59 -23.16
N PHE A 422 -28.69 -19.59 -23.58
CA PHE A 422 -27.63 -20.35 -22.92
C PHE A 422 -27.34 -19.86 -21.48
N LEU A 423 -27.35 -18.54 -21.25
CA LEU A 423 -27.19 -17.96 -19.91
C LEU A 423 -28.31 -18.33 -18.94
N GLU A 424 -29.49 -18.72 -19.44
CA GLU A 424 -30.59 -19.20 -18.60
C GLU A 424 -30.30 -20.59 -18.01
N TYR A 425 -29.46 -21.39 -18.68
CA TYR A 425 -29.06 -22.73 -18.24
C TYR A 425 -27.71 -22.76 -17.52
N VAL A 426 -26.84 -21.78 -17.77
CA VAL A 426 -25.54 -21.68 -17.10
C VAL A 426 -25.69 -20.92 -15.78
N HIS A 427 -25.64 -21.64 -14.67
CA HIS A 427 -25.60 -21.04 -13.34
C HIS A 427 -24.16 -20.82 -12.89
N SER A 428 -23.70 -19.58 -12.98
CA SER A 428 -22.40 -19.16 -12.47
C SER A 428 -22.58 -18.43 -11.13
N PRO A 429 -21.94 -18.88 -10.03
CA PRO A 429 -21.97 -18.15 -8.77
C PRO A 429 -21.10 -16.88 -8.87
N LEU A 430 -21.58 -15.78 -8.29
CA LEU A 430 -20.81 -14.55 -8.14
C LEU A 430 -20.41 -14.39 -6.68
N LEU A 431 -19.13 -14.61 -6.38
CA LEU A 431 -18.59 -14.51 -5.03
C LEU A 431 -18.28 -13.06 -4.72
N LEU A 432 -18.92 -12.49 -3.70
CA LEU A 432 -18.73 -11.12 -3.27
C LEU A 432 -17.86 -11.06 -2.01
N GLY A 433 -16.81 -10.25 -2.06
CA GLY A 433 -16.13 -9.72 -0.89
C GLY A 433 -16.32 -8.21 -0.82
N SER A 434 -16.74 -7.70 0.33
CA SER A 434 -16.86 -6.26 0.56
C SER A 434 -16.59 -5.92 2.01
N ASP A 435 -15.99 -4.76 2.21
CA ASP A 435 -15.78 -4.15 3.53
C ASP A 435 -17.03 -3.44 4.07
N ASP A 436 -18.09 -3.33 3.25
CA ASP A 436 -19.39 -2.81 3.64
C ASP A 436 -20.42 -3.94 3.78
N PRO A 437 -20.88 -4.28 4.99
CA PRO A 437 -21.79 -5.40 5.22
C PRO A 437 -23.17 -5.21 4.59
N GLU A 438 -23.59 -3.98 4.27
CA GLU A 438 -24.90 -3.73 3.64
C GLU A 438 -24.91 -4.10 2.16
N MET A 439 -23.74 -4.17 1.52
CA MET A 439 -23.62 -4.53 0.10
C MET A 439 -24.19 -5.90 -0.21
N PHE A 440 -24.09 -6.86 0.71
CA PHE A 440 -24.59 -8.22 0.52
C PHE A 440 -26.12 -8.30 0.40
N ASP A 441 -26.83 -7.37 1.03
CA ASP A 441 -28.29 -7.34 1.04
C ASP A 441 -28.90 -6.34 0.06
N SER A 442 -28.07 -5.51 -0.58
CA SER A 442 -28.50 -4.50 -1.52
C SER A 442 -29.31 -5.07 -2.70
N ALA A 443 -30.51 -4.52 -2.91
CA ALA A 443 -31.37 -4.89 -4.02
C ALA A 443 -30.75 -4.48 -5.37
N GLU A 444 -30.11 -3.31 -5.39
CA GLU A 444 -29.41 -2.76 -6.56
C GLU A 444 -28.32 -3.72 -7.08
N LEU A 445 -27.49 -4.30 -6.19
CA LEU A 445 -26.50 -5.28 -6.61
C LEU A 445 -27.14 -6.56 -7.14
N LYS A 446 -28.18 -7.07 -6.46
CA LYS A 446 -28.86 -8.30 -6.89
C LYS A 446 -29.53 -8.14 -8.24
N GLU A 447 -30.13 -6.97 -8.49
CA GLU A 447 -30.74 -6.64 -9.77
C GLU A 447 -29.68 -6.42 -10.87
N ALA A 448 -28.65 -5.61 -10.60
CA ALA A 448 -27.60 -5.32 -11.57
C ALA A 448 -26.79 -6.58 -11.93
N ALA A 449 -26.50 -7.44 -10.94
CA ALA A 449 -25.74 -8.66 -11.13
C ALA A 449 -26.55 -9.81 -11.73
N ALA A 450 -27.86 -9.67 -11.99
CA ALA A 450 -28.59 -10.72 -12.70
C ALA A 450 -27.90 -11.05 -14.04
N PRO A 451 -27.77 -12.34 -14.44
CA PRO A 451 -28.38 -13.53 -13.85
C PRO A 451 -27.55 -14.22 -12.75
N PHE A 452 -26.46 -13.62 -12.25
CA PHE A 452 -25.63 -14.25 -11.22
C PHE A 452 -26.38 -14.46 -9.90
N VAL A 453 -26.09 -15.59 -9.25
CA VAL A 453 -26.44 -15.78 -7.83
C VAL A 453 -25.31 -15.20 -6.98
N VAL A 454 -25.55 -14.04 -6.37
CA VAL A 454 -24.59 -13.37 -5.49
C VAL A 454 -24.46 -14.15 -4.18
N GLN A 455 -23.24 -14.59 -3.86
CA GLN A 455 -22.92 -15.32 -2.64
C GLN A 455 -21.75 -14.66 -1.91
N LYS A 456 -21.75 -14.71 -0.57
CA LYS A 456 -20.62 -14.18 0.20
C LYS A 456 -19.39 -15.08 0.02
N ALA A 457 -18.23 -14.46 -0.18
CA ALA A 457 -16.95 -15.17 -0.23
C ALA A 457 -16.70 -15.94 1.08
N GLN A 458 -16.93 -15.29 2.23
CA GLN A 458 -16.96 -15.94 3.54
C GLN A 458 -18.18 -15.52 4.37
N GLU A 459 -18.67 -16.43 5.20
CA GLU A 459 -19.83 -16.22 6.09
C GLU A 459 -19.45 -16.34 7.58
N ARG A 460 -18.22 -16.76 7.86
CA ARG A 460 -17.75 -17.18 9.19
C ARG A 460 -17.57 -16.03 10.17
N ILE A 461 -17.09 -14.88 9.68
CA ILE A 461 -16.79 -13.71 10.51
C ILE A 461 -17.50 -12.51 9.89
N GLN A 462 -18.51 -11.98 10.57
CA GLN A 462 -19.27 -10.84 10.07
C GLN A 462 -19.08 -9.63 10.99
N LEU A 463 -18.84 -8.48 10.36
CA LEU A 463 -18.78 -7.21 11.05
C LEU A 463 -20.21 -6.79 11.40
N ALA A 464 -20.47 -6.50 12.68
CA ALA A 464 -21.83 -6.24 13.14
C ALA A 464 -22.30 -4.86 12.67
N THR A 465 -23.45 -4.81 11.98
CA THR A 465 -24.13 -3.55 11.63
C THR A 465 -24.82 -2.97 12.86
N LYS A 466 -25.17 -1.68 12.81
CA LYS A 466 -25.89 -1.05 13.92
C LYS A 466 -27.23 -1.73 14.13
N ALA A 467 -27.95 -2.06 13.06
CA ALA A 467 -29.21 -2.78 13.14
C ALA A 467 -29.05 -4.12 13.89
N THR A 468 -27.99 -4.88 13.61
CA THR A 468 -27.71 -6.13 14.34
C THR A 468 -27.38 -5.88 15.81
N LEU A 469 -26.62 -4.82 16.11
CA LEU A 469 -26.28 -4.45 17.48
C LEU A 469 -27.47 -3.93 18.28
N ASP A 470 -28.33 -3.13 17.67
CA ASP A 470 -29.56 -2.62 18.29
C ASP A 470 -30.54 -3.76 18.61
N LEU A 471 -30.57 -4.81 17.79
CA LEU A 471 -31.35 -6.01 18.07
C LEU A 471 -30.74 -6.88 19.17
N ALA A 472 -29.41 -7.03 19.20
CA ALA A 472 -28.73 -7.92 20.14
C ALA A 472 -28.50 -7.27 21.53
N ALA A 473 -28.24 -5.96 21.56
CA ALA A 473 -27.92 -5.17 22.73
C ALA A 473 -28.47 -3.73 22.54
N PRO A 474 -29.79 -3.53 22.65
CA PRO A 474 -30.41 -2.23 22.43
C PRO A 474 -29.82 -1.19 23.39
N ALA A 475 -29.25 -0.13 22.83
CA ALA A 475 -28.86 1.03 23.63
C ALA A 475 -30.13 1.75 24.09
N GLU A 476 -30.31 1.89 25.41
CA GLU A 476 -31.45 2.63 25.96
C GLU A 476 -31.41 4.09 25.48
N SER A 477 -32.40 4.48 24.67
CA SER A 477 -32.64 5.89 24.42
C SER A 477 -33.17 6.53 25.71
N LEU A 478 -32.31 7.19 26.48
CA LEU A 478 -32.71 7.99 27.65
C LEU A 478 -33.44 9.29 27.24
N ARG A 479 -34.32 9.22 26.23
CA ARG A 479 -35.11 10.35 25.76
C ARG A 479 -36.50 10.25 26.39
N GLU A 480 -36.76 11.06 27.40
CA GLU A 480 -38.14 11.29 27.83
C GLU A 480 -38.91 11.98 26.68
N PRO A 481 -40.10 11.47 26.30
CA PRO A 481 -40.94 12.10 25.29
C PRO A 481 -41.23 13.56 25.68
N GLY A 482 -40.81 14.52 24.84
CA GLY A 482 -41.04 15.96 25.07
C GLY A 482 -39.88 16.76 25.67
N SER A 483 -38.73 16.14 25.96
CA SER A 483 -37.54 16.89 26.39
C SER A 483 -36.92 17.73 25.26
N ALA A 484 -36.72 19.03 25.52
CA ALA A 484 -36.09 19.99 24.61
C ALA A 484 -34.55 19.86 24.56
N TYR A 485 -33.96 19.13 25.50
CA TYR A 485 -32.53 18.90 25.59
C TYR A 485 -32.15 17.59 24.89
N VAL A 486 -31.38 17.70 23.80
CA VAL A 486 -30.67 16.54 23.23
C VAL A 486 -29.51 16.23 24.17
N LYS A 487 -29.73 15.37 25.16
CA LYS A 487 -28.60 14.69 25.80
C LYS A 487 -27.94 13.86 24.69
N HIS A 488 -26.67 14.13 24.38
CA HIS A 488 -25.90 13.27 23.51
C HIS A 488 -25.76 11.93 24.23
N VAL A 489 -26.69 11.01 23.97
CA VAL A 489 -26.62 9.63 24.41
C VAL A 489 -25.79 8.88 23.39
N ASP A 490 -24.89 8.05 23.88
CA ASP A 490 -24.07 7.20 23.03
C ASP A 490 -25.00 6.15 22.37
N GLU A 491 -25.21 6.25 21.06
CA GLU A 491 -25.91 5.25 20.27
C GLU A 491 -24.97 4.09 19.93
N ASN A 492 -25.53 2.89 19.73
CA ASN A 492 -24.76 1.81 19.11
C ASN A 492 -24.26 2.29 17.75
N SER A 493 -22.98 2.00 17.50
CA SER A 493 -22.37 2.26 16.21
C SER A 493 -22.03 0.92 15.59
N GLY A 494 -22.52 0.67 14.39
CA GLY A 494 -22.15 -0.50 13.62
C GLY A 494 -20.94 -0.26 12.73
N TRP A 495 -20.48 -1.33 12.12
CA TRP A 495 -19.63 -1.23 10.93
C TRP A 495 -20.53 -0.89 9.72
N GLU A 496 -20.48 0.36 9.26
CA GLU A 496 -21.35 0.88 8.21
C GLU A 496 -20.54 1.67 7.18
N GLY A 497 -20.90 1.53 5.90
CA GLY A 497 -20.32 2.33 4.82
C GLY A 497 -18.87 1.99 4.49
N GLY A 498 -18.37 0.83 4.91
CA GLY A 498 -17.04 0.30 4.58
C GLY A 498 -15.98 0.43 5.67
N PHE A 499 -14.75 0.06 5.32
CA PHE A 499 -13.59 0.13 6.20
C PHE A 499 -13.06 1.57 6.29
N TYR A 500 -12.95 2.08 7.51
CA TYR A 500 -12.26 3.33 7.84
C TYR A 500 -11.14 3.04 8.83
N SER A 501 -9.92 3.49 8.51
CA SER A 501 -8.75 3.35 9.40
C SER A 501 -9.00 3.90 10.82
N SER A 502 -9.69 5.04 10.94
CA SER A 502 -10.06 5.63 12.22
C SER A 502 -11.00 4.74 13.03
N LEU A 503 -12.00 4.12 12.37
CA LEU A 503 -12.92 3.18 13.00
C LEU A 503 -12.19 1.94 13.49
N PHE A 504 -11.29 1.40 12.66
CA PHE A 504 -10.44 0.25 13.01
C PHE A 504 -9.59 0.52 14.26
N PHE A 505 -8.95 1.69 14.34
CA PHE A 505 -8.17 2.05 15.52
C PHE A 505 -9.03 2.35 16.74
N ALA A 506 -10.28 2.78 16.57
CA ALA A 506 -11.25 2.96 17.65
C ALA A 506 -11.83 1.64 18.19
N LEU A 507 -11.72 0.52 17.45
CA LEU A 507 -12.22 -0.79 17.90
C LEU A 507 -11.71 -1.14 19.30
N GLY A 508 -12.62 -1.57 20.17
CA GLY A 508 -12.29 -2.07 21.50
C GLY A 508 -11.72 -1.02 22.47
N GLN A 509 -11.77 0.28 22.15
CA GLN A 509 -11.44 1.32 23.13
C GLN A 509 -12.59 1.43 24.14
N SER A 510 -12.27 1.30 25.43
CA SER A 510 -13.23 1.50 26.52
C SER A 510 -13.46 3.00 26.74
N ARG A 511 -14.68 3.39 27.16
CA ARG A 511 -15.14 4.78 27.32
C ARG A 511 -14.08 5.67 27.99
N PRO A 512 -13.78 6.87 27.46
CA PRO A 512 -13.11 7.91 28.21
C PRO A 512 -14.08 8.45 29.28
N GLY A 513 -14.11 7.79 30.42
CA GLY A 513 -15.01 8.10 31.54
C GLY A 513 -14.64 7.40 32.85
N GLN A 514 -13.74 6.41 32.81
CA GLN A 514 -13.08 5.89 34.00
C GLN A 514 -11.56 6.08 33.83
N THR A 515 -11.05 7.07 34.57
CA THR A 515 -9.62 7.32 34.87
C THR A 515 -8.68 7.60 33.69
N SER A 516 -8.66 8.84 33.20
CA SER A 516 -7.45 9.67 33.05
C SER A 516 -7.71 10.87 32.15
N SER A 517 -7.63 12.07 32.73
CA SER A 517 -7.61 13.34 32.01
C SER A 517 -6.26 13.51 31.28
N SER A 518 -6.21 13.22 29.99
CA SER A 518 -5.12 13.67 29.13
C SER A 518 -5.64 14.12 27.76
N PRO A 519 -5.17 15.26 27.23
CA PRO A 519 -5.66 15.82 25.97
C PRO A 519 -5.24 14.98 24.75
N VAL A 520 -6.11 15.01 23.75
CA VAL A 520 -6.27 14.07 22.62
C VAL A 520 -5.21 14.23 21.50
N ASN A 521 -3.95 14.52 21.83
CA ASN A 521 -2.89 14.66 20.80
C ASN A 521 -1.75 13.64 20.88
N ASP A 522 -1.76 12.77 21.89
CA ASP A 522 -0.79 11.68 21.98
C ASP A 522 -1.46 10.37 21.53
N ILE A 523 -0.85 9.74 20.52
CA ILE A 523 -1.08 8.33 20.17
C ILE A 523 -0.94 7.55 21.49
N PRO A 524 -1.93 6.75 21.92
CA PRO A 524 -1.89 6.14 23.23
C PRO A 524 -0.65 5.22 23.29
N ASP A 525 0.29 5.60 24.15
CA ASP A 525 1.51 4.86 24.46
C ASP A 525 1.21 3.55 25.23
N SER A 526 -0.08 3.24 25.42
CA SER A 526 -0.55 1.97 25.96
C SER A 526 -0.80 0.98 24.82
N SER A 527 -0.11 -0.16 24.89
CA SER A 527 -0.41 -1.31 24.05
C SER A 527 -1.92 -1.62 24.13
N PRO A 528 -2.61 -1.85 23.00
CA PRO A 528 -4.04 -2.10 23.00
C PRO A 528 -4.40 -3.27 23.91
N SER A 529 -5.57 -3.19 24.57
CA SER A 529 -6.04 -4.25 25.45
C SER A 529 -6.16 -5.58 24.70
N GLU A 530 -6.07 -6.71 25.40
CA GLU A 530 -6.20 -8.03 24.76
C GLU A 530 -7.56 -8.21 24.05
N ALA A 531 -8.64 -7.62 24.60
CA ALA A 531 -9.94 -7.58 23.95
C ALA A 531 -9.91 -6.77 22.63
N THR A 532 -9.24 -5.61 22.63
CA THR A 532 -9.03 -4.80 21.42
C THR A 532 -8.28 -5.59 20.34
N LYS A 533 -7.16 -6.23 20.72
CA LYS A 533 -6.38 -7.06 19.79
C LYS A 533 -7.20 -8.22 19.23
N HIS A 534 -8.04 -8.85 20.06
CA HIS A 534 -8.91 -9.94 19.62
C HIS A 534 -9.91 -9.49 18.55
N ILE A 535 -10.57 -8.35 18.74
CA ILE A 535 -11.53 -7.81 17.76
C ILE A 535 -10.81 -7.46 16.45
N ARG A 536 -9.67 -6.77 16.51
CA ARG A 536 -8.88 -6.44 15.32
C ARG A 536 -8.39 -7.69 14.57
N LYS A 537 -8.00 -8.73 15.30
CA LYS A 537 -7.65 -10.04 14.73
C LYS A 537 -8.81 -10.63 13.92
N LEU A 538 -10.05 -10.55 14.41
CA LEU A 538 -11.22 -11.05 13.67
C LEU A 538 -11.44 -10.27 12.36
N VAL A 539 -11.26 -8.94 12.36
CA VAL A 539 -11.32 -8.13 11.13
C VAL A 539 -10.27 -8.59 10.12
N GLY A 540 -9.03 -8.83 10.56
CA GLY A 540 -7.97 -9.36 9.71
C GLY A 540 -8.29 -10.75 9.16
N ARG A 541 -8.84 -11.66 9.98
CA ARG A 541 -9.22 -13.00 9.54
C ARG A 541 -10.33 -12.99 8.50
N ALA A 542 -11.37 -12.17 8.70
CA ALA A 542 -12.45 -12.00 7.73
C ALA A 542 -11.91 -11.55 6.37
N TYR A 543 -11.05 -10.53 6.38
CA TYR A 543 -10.39 -10.01 5.18
C TYR A 543 -9.57 -11.07 4.42
N LEU A 544 -8.82 -11.91 5.15
CA LEU A 544 -8.02 -12.97 4.55
C LEU A 544 -8.87 -14.10 3.96
N LEU A 545 -9.97 -14.46 4.61
CA LEU A 545 -10.89 -15.45 4.09
C LEU A 545 -11.56 -14.96 2.80
N ASP A 546 -11.96 -13.69 2.73
CA ASP A 546 -12.45 -13.09 1.49
C ASP A 546 -11.41 -13.18 0.38
N LEU A 547 -10.16 -12.78 0.65
CA LEU A 547 -9.08 -12.86 -0.35
C LEU A 547 -8.78 -14.29 -0.78
N ALA A 548 -8.69 -15.24 0.16
CA ALA A 548 -8.39 -16.64 -0.13
C ALA A 548 -9.47 -17.29 -0.99
N VAL A 549 -10.74 -16.90 -0.79
CA VAL A 549 -11.84 -17.42 -1.59
C VAL A 549 -11.88 -16.75 -2.98
N LEU A 550 -11.77 -15.42 -3.02
CA LEU A 550 -11.82 -14.68 -4.29
C LEU A 550 -10.60 -14.92 -5.18
N GLY A 551 -9.41 -15.13 -4.60
CA GLY A 551 -8.17 -15.33 -5.34
C GLY A 551 -8.08 -16.66 -6.10
N GLU A 552 -8.99 -17.59 -5.80
CA GLU A 552 -9.10 -18.91 -6.42
C GLU A 552 -10.33 -19.00 -7.35
N SER A 553 -10.98 -17.87 -7.64
CA SER A 553 -12.04 -17.77 -8.65
C SER A 553 -11.46 -17.81 -10.07
N ASP A 554 -12.26 -18.17 -11.08
CA ASP A 554 -11.82 -18.20 -12.49
C ASP A 554 -11.52 -16.79 -13.05
N GLY A 555 -12.03 -15.76 -12.38
CA GLY A 555 -11.70 -14.37 -12.62
C GLY A 555 -12.25 -13.47 -11.52
N VAL A 556 -11.73 -12.25 -11.43
CA VAL A 556 -12.09 -11.26 -10.41
C VAL A 556 -12.34 -9.90 -11.03
N VAL A 557 -13.46 -9.29 -10.65
CA VAL A 557 -13.80 -7.90 -10.95
C VAL A 557 -13.58 -7.03 -9.70
N CYS A 558 -12.77 -6.00 -9.81
CA CYS A 558 -12.44 -5.13 -8.69
C CYS A 558 -11.91 -3.75 -9.14
N ALA A 559 -11.74 -2.82 -8.20
CA ALA A 559 -11.15 -1.51 -8.48
C ALA A 559 -9.68 -1.41 -7.98
N VAL A 560 -8.76 -1.06 -8.87
CA VAL A 560 -7.30 -1.07 -8.61
C VAL A 560 -6.85 -0.09 -7.52
N SER A 561 -7.65 0.95 -7.23
CA SER A 561 -7.49 1.83 -6.06
C SER A 561 -7.37 1.03 -4.75
N SER A 562 -8.08 -0.09 -4.63
CA SER A 562 -7.98 -1.00 -3.50
C SER A 562 -6.71 -1.87 -3.55
N ALA A 563 -6.02 -1.98 -2.42
CA ALA A 563 -4.94 -2.96 -2.27
C ALA A 563 -5.44 -4.41 -2.47
N SER A 564 -6.67 -4.72 -2.07
CA SER A 564 -7.29 -6.03 -2.30
C SER A 564 -7.34 -6.38 -3.78
N CYS A 565 -7.72 -5.43 -4.64
CA CYS A 565 -7.81 -5.68 -6.07
C CYS A 565 -6.42 -5.99 -6.66
N ARG A 566 -5.40 -5.26 -6.22
CA ARG A 566 -4.00 -5.51 -6.62
C ARG A 566 -3.50 -6.87 -6.14
N LEU A 567 -3.82 -7.25 -4.89
CA LEU A 567 -3.52 -8.57 -4.34
C LEU A 567 -4.19 -9.69 -5.13
N LEU A 568 -5.49 -9.57 -5.43
CA LEU A 568 -6.23 -10.56 -6.22
C LEU A 568 -5.61 -10.75 -7.61
N GLY A 569 -5.10 -9.69 -8.24
CA GLY A 569 -4.33 -9.82 -9.48
C GLY A 569 -3.04 -10.63 -9.32
N VAL A 570 -2.39 -10.56 -8.16
CA VAL A 570 -1.22 -11.42 -7.84
C VAL A 570 -1.66 -12.86 -7.58
N MET A 571 -2.78 -13.07 -6.88
CA MET A 571 -3.30 -14.39 -6.51
C MET A 571 -3.79 -15.19 -7.72
N LEU A 572 -4.48 -14.54 -8.67
CA LEU A 572 -4.95 -15.19 -9.91
C LEU A 572 -3.83 -15.60 -10.87
N GLY A 573 -2.63 -15.01 -10.73
CA GLY A 573 -1.53 -15.27 -11.64
C GLY A 573 -1.46 -14.30 -12.82
N TRP A 574 -0.29 -14.25 -13.46
CA TRP A 574 -0.02 -13.23 -14.48
C TRP A 574 -0.87 -13.41 -15.73
N ASP A 575 -1.08 -14.66 -16.13
CA ASP A 575 -1.86 -15.00 -17.32
C ASP A 575 -3.30 -14.53 -17.17
N ALA A 576 -3.84 -14.57 -15.95
CA ALA A 576 -5.14 -14.00 -15.61
C ALA A 576 -5.16 -12.45 -15.71
N VAL A 577 -4.07 -11.79 -15.34
CA VAL A 577 -3.95 -10.32 -15.46
C VAL A 577 -3.90 -9.87 -16.91
N ILE A 578 -3.15 -10.55 -17.77
CA ILE A 578 -3.06 -10.19 -19.19
C ILE A 578 -4.21 -10.73 -20.03
N GLY A 579 -4.84 -11.83 -19.60
CA GLY A 579 -5.94 -12.50 -20.28
C GLY A 579 -7.32 -11.87 -19.97
N GLY A 580 -7.38 -10.91 -19.06
CA GLY A 580 -8.61 -10.20 -18.72
C GLY A 580 -9.49 -10.90 -17.68
N GLN A 581 -9.01 -11.97 -17.05
CA GLN A 581 -9.65 -12.60 -15.89
C GLN A 581 -9.48 -11.75 -14.62
N TRP A 582 -8.48 -10.88 -14.54
CA TRP A 582 -8.47 -9.78 -13.58
C TRP A 582 -8.94 -8.49 -14.26
N MET A 583 -10.09 -7.96 -13.83
CA MET A 583 -10.72 -6.82 -14.48
C MET A 583 -10.81 -5.62 -13.54
N ASN A 584 -10.11 -4.54 -13.91
CA ASN A 584 -10.15 -3.26 -13.23
C ASN A 584 -11.35 -2.41 -13.71
N VAL A 585 -12.29 -2.10 -12.80
CA VAL A 585 -13.46 -1.24 -13.08
C VAL A 585 -13.29 0.22 -12.68
N ASP A 586 -12.11 0.61 -12.20
CA ASP A 586 -11.75 2.01 -11.96
C ASP A 586 -11.43 2.69 -13.32
N ASP A 587 -10.46 3.58 -13.37
CA ASP A 587 -10.02 4.29 -14.58
C ASP A 587 -9.38 3.47 -15.72
N GLY A 588 -9.51 2.13 -15.70
CA GLY A 588 -9.04 1.24 -16.77
C GLY A 588 -7.51 1.12 -16.89
N ARG A 589 -6.74 1.65 -15.93
CA ARG A 589 -5.28 1.50 -15.92
C ARG A 589 -4.87 0.02 -15.79
N PRO A 590 -3.70 -0.36 -16.34
CA PRO A 590 -3.16 -1.70 -16.17
C PRO A 590 -2.81 -1.99 -14.70
N TRP A 591 -2.61 -3.27 -14.39
CA TRP A 591 -2.15 -3.69 -13.08
C TRP A 591 -0.79 -3.05 -12.73
N SER A 592 -0.69 -2.50 -11.51
CA SER A 592 0.56 -2.09 -10.87
C SER A 592 0.48 -2.34 -9.36
N TRP A 593 1.63 -2.53 -8.71
CA TRP A 593 1.67 -2.86 -7.28
C TRP A 593 1.27 -1.68 -6.37
N ASP A 594 1.51 -0.45 -6.79
CA ASP A 594 1.26 0.79 -6.05
C ASP A 594 -0.06 1.48 -6.45
N GLY A 595 -0.75 0.95 -7.47
CA GLY A 595 -1.94 1.54 -8.08
C GLY A 595 -1.65 2.67 -9.06
N ARG A 596 -0.38 3.07 -9.23
CA ARG A 596 0.04 4.12 -10.18
C ARG A 596 0.64 3.45 -11.43
N GLY A 597 -0.24 3.06 -12.35
CA GLY A 597 0.13 2.54 -13.68
C GLY A 597 0.92 3.53 -14.56
#